data_AF-A0A2P7QEM4-F1
#
_entry.id   AF-A0A2P7QEM4-F1
#
_cell.length_a   1.000
_cell.length_b   1.000
_cell.length_c   1.000
_cell.angle_alpha   90.00
_cell.angle_beta   90.00
_cell.angle_gamma   90.00
#
_symmetry.space_group_name_H-M   'P 1'
#
loop_
_entity.id
_entity.type
_entity.pdbx_description
1 polymer ?
#
loop_
_entity_poly.entity_id
_entity_poly.type
_entity_poly.pdbx_seq_one_letter_code
_entity_poly.pdbx_strand_id
1 'polypeptide(L)'
;MPHTGGDAVTTAAAEGHGAPHAEPKALGMDATAWVALAMILVIAIMLWKKVPAAIGKALDRKIEGIRQQLDEAAQLRAEAETLRNEYQAKAASAEAEAAAMVERARHEADAIVRQAQADSDALIERRARMAEDKIAAAERHAVDEIRAKAAAAAAAAAERLIRAEMDPATDRAVVDRTIAGLGTTH
;
A
#
# COMPACT_ATOMS: atom_id res chain seq x y z
N MET A 1 -81.38 38.76 84.08
CA MET A 1 -82.73 38.76 83.47
C MET A 1 -82.52 38.69 81.96
N PRO A 2 -83.32 37.97 81.15
CA PRO A 2 -83.93 36.62 81.28
C PRO A 2 -83.62 35.73 80.03
N HIS A 3 -83.54 34.39 80.14
CA HIS A 3 -84.46 33.31 79.64
C HIS A 3 -84.56 33.20 78.08
N THR A 4 -84.66 32.05 77.36
CA THR A 4 -85.27 30.71 77.52
C THR A 4 -84.93 29.81 76.30
N GLY A 5 -84.97 28.47 76.48
CA GLY A 5 -85.29 27.43 75.47
C GLY A 5 -84.08 26.93 74.65
N GLY A 6 -83.64 25.66 74.64
CA GLY A 6 -84.36 24.40 74.75
C GLY A 6 -84.69 23.89 73.35
N ASP A 7 -83.76 23.19 72.70
CA ASP A 7 -84.01 22.12 71.71
C ASP A 7 -82.69 21.39 71.38
N ALA A 8 -82.58 20.17 71.89
CA ALA A 8 -81.69 19.15 71.35
C ALA A 8 -82.40 18.47 70.18
N VAL A 9 -81.80 18.48 68.99
CA VAL A 9 -82.16 17.51 67.93
C VAL A 9 -80.88 16.87 67.44
N THR A 10 -80.73 15.63 67.89
CA THR A 10 -79.98 14.55 67.28
C THR A 10 -80.38 14.40 65.81
N THR A 11 -79.41 14.20 64.92
CA THR A 11 -79.67 13.46 63.67
C THR A 11 -78.61 12.37 63.54
N ALA A 12 -78.95 11.27 64.21
CA ALA A 12 -78.83 9.89 63.76
C ALA A 12 -77.63 9.53 62.86
N ALA A 13 -76.73 8.76 63.46
CA ALA A 13 -76.10 7.64 62.78
C ALA A 13 -77.20 6.76 62.15
N ALA A 14 -77.07 6.49 60.85
CA ALA A 14 -77.72 5.37 60.20
C ALA A 14 -76.64 4.38 59.80
N GLU A 15 -76.31 3.48 60.73
CA GLU A 15 -75.75 2.18 60.41
C GLU A 15 -76.77 1.41 59.56
N GLY A 16 -76.45 1.26 58.28
CA GLY A 16 -77.13 0.38 57.34
C GLY A 16 -76.81 -1.08 57.65
N HIS A 17 -77.58 -1.63 58.60
CA HIS A 17 -77.88 -3.02 58.88
C HIS A 17 -77.30 -4.08 57.92
N GLY A 18 -76.49 -4.98 58.51
CA GLY A 18 -76.39 -6.36 58.06
C GLY A 18 -77.78 -7.01 58.11
N ALA A 19 -78.28 -7.40 56.94
CA ALA A 19 -79.34 -8.38 56.80
C ALA A 19 -78.72 -9.77 56.64
N PRO A 20 -79.31 -10.85 57.19
CA PRO A 20 -78.88 -12.19 56.85
C PRO A 20 -79.08 -12.37 55.35
N HIS A 21 -77.98 -12.55 54.62
CA HIS A 21 -78.01 -12.80 53.19
C HIS A 21 -78.79 -14.08 52.92
N ALA A 22 -80.06 -13.94 52.52
CA ALA A 22 -80.85 -15.05 52.01
C ALA A 22 -80.21 -15.52 50.72
N GLU A 23 -79.66 -16.74 50.72
CA GLU A 23 -79.07 -17.38 49.55
C GLU A 23 -80.17 -17.53 48.47
N PRO A 24 -80.06 -16.86 47.30
CA PRO A 24 -80.94 -17.18 46.19
C PRO A 24 -80.55 -18.56 45.66
N LYS A 25 -81.22 -19.59 46.17
CA LYS A 25 -81.07 -20.98 45.72
C LYS A 25 -81.89 -21.20 44.45
N ALA A 26 -81.23 -21.22 43.30
CA ALA A 26 -81.81 -21.69 42.05
C ALA A 26 -81.44 -23.16 41.85
N LEU A 27 -82.44 -24.05 41.71
CA LEU A 27 -82.25 -25.51 41.54
C LEU A 27 -81.45 -26.19 42.68
N GLY A 28 -81.64 -25.76 43.93
CA GLY A 28 -81.05 -26.42 45.11
C GLY A 28 -79.56 -26.15 45.38
N MET A 29 -78.96 -25.20 44.66
CA MET A 29 -77.56 -24.80 44.82
C MET A 29 -77.44 -23.31 45.18
N ASP A 30 -76.47 -22.98 46.03
CA ASP A 30 -76.18 -21.61 46.47
C ASP A 30 -75.61 -20.74 45.34
N ALA A 31 -75.76 -19.41 45.47
CA ALA A 31 -75.21 -18.46 44.51
C ALA A 31 -73.71 -18.64 44.26
N THR A 32 -72.96 -19.02 45.30
CA THR A 32 -71.54 -19.36 45.22
C THR A 32 -71.27 -20.58 44.35
N ALA A 33 -72.15 -21.59 44.37
CA ALA A 33 -72.04 -22.78 43.53
C ALA A 33 -72.32 -22.48 42.05
N TRP A 34 -73.28 -21.59 41.75
CA TRP A 34 -73.50 -21.10 40.39
C TRP A 34 -72.33 -20.26 39.86
N VAL A 35 -71.72 -19.41 40.69
CA VAL A 35 -70.51 -18.66 40.34
C VAL A 35 -69.32 -19.60 40.11
N ALA A 36 -69.14 -20.61 40.97
CA ALA A 36 -68.11 -21.63 40.79
C ALA A 36 -68.31 -22.42 39.49
N LEU A 37 -69.55 -22.82 39.16
CA LEU A 37 -69.87 -23.50 37.91
C LEU A 37 -69.60 -22.63 36.68
N ALA A 38 -69.96 -21.33 36.73
CA ALA A 38 -69.65 -20.37 35.68
C ALA A 38 -68.14 -20.18 35.50
N MET A 39 -67.36 -20.10 36.59
CA MET A 39 -65.90 -20.04 36.52
C MET A 39 -65.28 -21.30 35.93
N ILE A 40 -65.77 -22.48 36.31
CA ILE A 40 -65.33 -23.76 35.72
C ILE A 40 -65.65 -23.80 34.22
N LEU A 41 -66.84 -23.35 33.82
CA LEU A 41 -67.22 -23.29 32.41
C LEU A 41 -66.31 -22.34 31.62
N VAL A 42 -65.99 -21.16 32.17
CA VAL A 42 -65.06 -20.20 31.54
C VAL A 42 -63.66 -20.82 31.43
N ILE A 43 -63.14 -21.45 32.48
CA ILE A 43 -61.83 -22.12 32.45
C ILE A 43 -61.83 -23.27 31.42
N ALA A 44 -62.89 -24.08 31.38
CA ALA A 44 -63.04 -25.16 30.41
C ALA A 44 -63.06 -24.63 28.96
N ILE A 45 -63.79 -23.55 28.70
CA ILE A 45 -63.79 -22.88 27.38
C ILE A 45 -62.40 -22.32 27.06
N MET A 46 -61.70 -21.75 28.05
CA MET A 46 -60.35 -21.17 27.88
C MET A 46 -59.30 -22.25 27.55
N LEU A 47 -59.41 -23.42 28.17
CA LEU A 47 -58.61 -24.60 27.86
C LEU A 47 -58.96 -25.18 26.49
N TRP A 48 -60.25 -25.26 26.14
CA TRP A 48 -60.70 -25.77 24.84
C TRP A 48 -60.28 -24.85 23.69
N LYS A 49 -60.29 -23.52 23.91
CA LYS A 49 -59.76 -22.51 22.99
C LYS A 49 -58.22 -22.37 23.03
N LYS A 50 -57.53 -23.20 23.83
CA LYS A 50 -56.06 -23.28 23.88
C LYS A 50 -55.35 -21.95 24.17
N VAL A 51 -56.00 -21.07 24.94
CA VAL A 51 -55.40 -19.78 25.35
C VAL A 51 -54.02 -19.92 26.02
N PRO A 52 -53.79 -20.85 26.99
CA PRO A 52 -52.47 -21.00 27.58
C PRO A 52 -51.41 -21.45 26.56
N ALA A 53 -51.78 -22.28 25.57
CA ALA A 53 -50.86 -22.69 24.51
C ALA A 53 -50.53 -21.53 23.54
N ALA A 54 -51.49 -20.62 23.29
CA ALA A 54 -51.24 -19.43 22.47
C ALA A 54 -50.25 -18.46 23.13
N ILE A 55 -50.35 -18.28 24.45
CA ILE A 55 -49.42 -17.47 25.24
C ILE A 55 -48.02 -18.11 25.25
N GLY A 56 -47.93 -19.42 25.48
CA GLY A 56 -46.67 -20.17 25.38
C GLY A 56 -45.99 -19.98 24.02
N LYS A 57 -46.74 -20.18 22.93
CA LYS A 57 -46.23 -19.99 21.56
C LYS A 57 -45.77 -18.56 21.29
N ALA A 58 -46.43 -17.54 21.84
CA ALA A 58 -46.02 -16.15 21.68
C ALA A 58 -44.71 -15.86 22.44
N LEU A 59 -44.53 -16.47 23.61
CA LEU A 59 -43.30 -16.35 24.40
C LEU A 59 -42.14 -17.09 23.73
N ASP A 60 -42.39 -18.30 23.23
CA ASP A 60 -41.40 -19.08 22.46
C ASP A 60 -40.93 -18.32 21.22
N ARG A 61 -41.85 -17.67 20.48
CA ARG A 61 -41.49 -16.80 19.35
C ARG A 61 -40.61 -15.63 19.75
N LYS A 62 -40.84 -15.03 20.92
CA LYS A 62 -39.99 -13.94 21.43
C LYS A 62 -38.61 -14.47 21.82
N ILE A 63 -38.55 -15.62 22.49
CA ILE A 63 -37.29 -16.26 22.87
C ILE A 63 -36.48 -16.59 21.63
N GLU A 64 -37.11 -17.17 20.61
CA GLU A 64 -36.45 -17.52 19.35
C GLU A 64 -35.94 -16.27 18.62
N GLY A 65 -36.73 -15.20 18.55
CA GLY A 65 -36.29 -13.93 17.97
C GLY A 65 -35.14 -13.28 18.72
N ILE A 66 -35.09 -13.41 20.05
CA ILE A 66 -33.96 -12.92 20.88
C ILE A 66 -32.71 -13.78 20.65
N ARG A 67 -32.86 -15.10 20.55
CA ARG A 67 -31.76 -16.02 20.24
C ARG A 67 -31.15 -15.69 18.87
N GLN A 68 -31.98 -15.54 17.84
CA GLN A 68 -31.52 -15.16 16.50
C GLN A 68 -30.76 -13.83 16.51
N GLN A 69 -31.27 -12.80 17.20
CA GLN A 69 -30.55 -11.52 17.32
C GLN A 69 -29.22 -11.64 18.09
N LEU A 70 -29.16 -12.47 19.13
CA LEU A 70 -27.93 -12.73 19.88
C LEU A 70 -26.91 -13.48 19.02
N ASP A 71 -27.35 -14.48 18.25
CA ASP A 71 -26.51 -15.26 17.35
C ASP A 71 -25.97 -14.39 16.21
N GLU A 72 -26.81 -13.57 15.59
CA GLU A 72 -26.41 -12.57 14.58
C GLU A 72 -25.42 -11.56 15.14
N ALA A 73 -25.65 -11.05 16.35
CA ALA A 73 -24.74 -10.12 17.00
C ALA A 73 -23.39 -10.78 17.36
N ALA A 74 -23.40 -12.04 17.78
CA ALA A 74 -22.19 -12.81 18.05
C ALA A 74 -21.41 -13.08 16.76
N GLN A 75 -22.09 -13.45 15.68
CA GLN A 75 -21.49 -13.65 14.37
C GLN A 75 -20.88 -12.34 13.86
N LEU A 76 -21.61 -11.23 13.92
CA LEU A 76 -21.12 -9.92 13.48
C LEU A 76 -19.89 -9.47 14.28
N ARG A 77 -19.84 -9.76 15.58
CA ARG A 77 -18.63 -9.53 16.40
C ARG A 77 -17.45 -10.39 15.95
N ALA A 78 -17.68 -11.68 15.71
CA ALA A 78 -16.62 -12.58 15.24
C ALA A 78 -16.08 -12.15 13.86
N GLU A 79 -16.96 -11.73 12.95
CA GLU A 79 -16.58 -11.17 11.66
C GLU A 79 -15.80 -9.86 11.80
N ALA A 80 -16.23 -8.95 12.68
CA ALA A 80 -15.53 -7.70 12.95
C ALA A 80 -14.13 -7.93 13.57
N GLU A 81 -14.00 -8.89 14.48
CA GLU A 81 -12.72 -9.27 15.08
C GLU A 81 -11.79 -9.90 14.04
N THR A 82 -12.32 -10.79 13.20
CA THR A 82 -11.57 -11.40 12.08
C THR A 82 -11.08 -10.32 11.13
N LEU A 83 -11.97 -9.42 10.71
CA LEU A 83 -11.64 -8.33 9.80
C LEU A 83 -10.59 -7.39 10.40
N ARG A 84 -10.72 -7.05 11.69
CA ARG A 84 -9.72 -6.24 12.40
C ARG A 84 -8.35 -6.92 12.38
N ASN A 85 -8.29 -8.21 12.70
CA ASN A 85 -7.04 -8.96 12.71
C ASN A 85 -6.43 -9.04 11.31
N GLU A 86 -7.24 -9.25 10.27
CA GLU A 86 -6.78 -9.19 8.89
C GLU A 86 -6.20 -7.83 8.51
N TYR A 87 -6.87 -6.73 8.85
CA TYR A 87 -6.36 -5.39 8.57
C TYR A 87 -5.07 -5.09 9.33
N GLN A 88 -4.96 -5.53 10.59
CA GLN A 88 -3.73 -5.39 11.36
C GLN A 88 -2.58 -6.20 10.74
N ALA A 89 -2.83 -7.43 10.33
CA ALA A 89 -1.84 -8.25 9.63
C ALA A 89 -1.44 -7.64 8.28
N LYS A 90 -2.41 -7.14 7.50
CA LYS A 90 -2.15 -6.44 6.23
C LYS A 90 -1.35 -5.17 6.43
N ALA A 91 -1.65 -4.37 7.46
CA ALA A 91 -0.89 -3.17 7.80
C ALA A 91 0.57 -3.52 8.18
N ALA A 92 0.77 -4.52 9.03
CA ALA A 92 2.10 -4.97 9.41
C ALA A 92 2.90 -5.53 8.21
N SER A 93 2.25 -6.28 7.31
CA SER A 93 2.87 -6.76 6.07
C SER A 93 3.26 -5.59 5.16
N ALA A 94 2.36 -4.62 4.97
CA ALA A 94 2.63 -3.45 4.15
C ALA A 94 3.79 -2.61 4.70
N GLU A 95 3.88 -2.43 6.01
CA GLU A 95 5.01 -1.77 6.66
C GLU A 95 6.34 -2.52 6.43
N ALA A 96 6.32 -3.85 6.58
CA ALA A 96 7.50 -4.69 6.34
C ALA A 96 7.92 -4.66 4.85
N GLU A 97 6.97 -4.71 3.92
CA GLU A 97 7.21 -4.60 2.48
C GLU A 97 7.77 -3.22 2.11
N ALA A 98 7.24 -2.15 2.68
CA ALA A 98 7.75 -0.80 2.48
C ALA A 98 9.19 -0.66 3.00
N ALA A 99 9.47 -1.18 4.20
CA ALA A 99 10.83 -1.20 4.74
C ALA A 99 11.79 -1.99 3.84
N ALA A 100 11.39 -3.18 3.38
CA ALA A 100 12.17 -4.00 2.47
C ALA A 100 12.39 -3.32 1.10
N MET A 101 11.39 -2.56 0.61
CA MET A 101 11.50 -1.78 -0.61
C MET A 101 12.53 -0.66 -0.48
N VAL A 102 12.52 0.06 0.65
CA VAL A 102 13.50 1.14 0.93
C VAL A 102 14.91 0.57 1.03
N GLU A 103 15.11 -0.53 1.75
CA GLU A 103 16.43 -1.16 1.85
C GLU A 103 16.94 -1.67 0.50
N ARG A 104 16.07 -2.29 -0.32
CA ARG A 104 16.43 -2.69 -1.68
C ARG A 104 16.81 -1.49 -2.55
N ALA A 105 16.05 -0.40 -2.48
CA ALA A 105 16.33 0.82 -3.24
C ALA A 105 17.67 1.44 -2.82
N ARG A 106 18.02 1.42 -1.53
CA ARG A 106 19.33 1.87 -1.04
C ARG A 106 20.46 1.00 -1.60
N HIS A 107 20.34 -0.31 -1.49
CA HIS A 107 21.33 -1.23 -2.04
C HIS A 107 21.51 -1.09 -3.55
N GLU A 108 20.42 -0.90 -4.29
CA GLU A 108 20.45 -0.68 -5.74
C GLU A 108 21.09 0.66 -6.09
N ALA A 109 20.77 1.73 -5.36
CA ALA A 109 21.41 3.03 -5.52
C ALA A 109 22.93 2.94 -5.28
N ASP A 110 23.36 2.29 -4.19
CA ASP A 110 24.78 2.08 -3.89
C ASP A 110 25.50 1.24 -4.96
N ALA A 111 24.81 0.25 -5.53
CA ALA A 111 25.33 -0.55 -6.64
C ALA A 111 25.48 0.30 -7.91
N ILE A 112 24.49 1.14 -8.24
CA ILE A 112 24.53 2.06 -9.39
C ILE A 112 25.67 3.06 -9.22
N VAL A 113 25.84 3.65 -8.03
CA VAL A 113 26.92 4.61 -7.77
C VAL A 113 28.28 3.95 -7.93
N ARG A 114 28.48 2.75 -7.37
CA ARG A 114 29.74 2.01 -7.54
C ARG A 114 30.01 1.65 -9.00
N GLN A 115 29.00 1.21 -9.73
CA GLN A 115 29.13 0.90 -11.16
C GLN A 115 29.46 2.15 -11.96
N ALA A 116 28.78 3.27 -11.71
CA ALA A 116 29.03 4.54 -12.38
C ALA A 116 30.43 5.08 -12.11
N GLN A 117 30.96 4.91 -10.89
CA GLN A 117 32.35 5.24 -10.55
C GLN A 117 33.33 4.37 -11.35
N ALA A 118 33.14 3.05 -11.35
CA ALA A 118 33.99 2.13 -12.11
C ALA A 118 33.98 2.43 -13.62
N ASP A 119 32.80 2.71 -14.18
CA ASP A 119 32.65 3.06 -15.60
C ASP A 119 33.31 4.41 -15.92
N SER A 120 33.22 5.38 -15.00
CA SER A 120 33.87 6.69 -15.14
C SER A 120 35.38 6.57 -15.11
N ASP A 121 35.94 5.78 -14.19
CA ASP A 121 37.38 5.51 -14.11
C ASP A 121 37.88 4.82 -15.38
N ALA A 122 37.15 3.80 -15.85
CA ALA A 122 37.46 3.12 -17.12
C ALA A 122 37.38 4.07 -18.34
N LEU A 123 36.42 5.00 -18.34
CA LEU A 123 36.31 6.04 -19.37
C LEU A 123 37.50 7.00 -19.35
N ILE A 124 37.93 7.43 -18.17
CA ILE A 124 39.08 8.32 -17.98
C ILE A 124 40.34 7.61 -18.47
N GLU A 125 40.60 6.39 -18.03
CA GLU A 125 41.75 5.57 -18.44
C GLU A 125 41.79 5.40 -19.96
N ARG A 126 40.65 5.06 -20.58
CA ARG A 126 40.56 4.94 -22.04
C ARG A 126 40.87 6.25 -22.74
N ARG A 127 40.36 7.38 -22.21
CA ARG A 127 40.63 8.70 -22.79
C ARG A 127 42.09 9.12 -22.63
N ALA A 128 42.71 8.80 -21.50
CA ALA A 128 44.13 9.04 -21.26
C ALA A 128 44.98 8.31 -22.30
N ARG A 129 44.75 6.99 -22.48
CA ARG A 129 45.45 6.20 -23.50
C ARG A 129 45.26 6.74 -24.91
N MET A 130 44.03 7.09 -25.28
CA MET A 130 43.79 7.70 -26.60
C MET A 130 44.51 9.04 -26.79
N ALA A 131 44.69 9.82 -25.73
CA ALA A 131 45.45 11.07 -25.78
C ALA A 131 46.95 10.78 -25.92
N GLU A 132 47.49 9.83 -25.15
CA GLU A 132 48.88 9.37 -25.25
C GLU A 132 49.19 8.84 -26.66
N ASP A 133 48.32 8.00 -27.21
CA ASP A 133 48.46 7.46 -28.57
C ASP A 133 48.47 8.56 -29.63
N LYS A 134 47.61 9.58 -29.48
CA LYS A 134 47.57 10.76 -30.36
C LYS A 134 48.84 11.60 -30.25
N ILE A 135 49.34 11.81 -29.04
CA ILE A 135 50.60 12.52 -28.80
C ILE A 135 51.75 11.77 -29.46
N ALA A 136 51.87 10.46 -29.22
CA ALA A 136 52.91 9.63 -29.84
C ALA A 136 52.82 9.60 -31.37
N ALA A 137 51.60 9.61 -31.94
CA ALA A 137 51.41 9.74 -33.39
C ALA A 137 51.86 11.12 -33.90
N ALA A 138 51.50 12.21 -33.21
CA ALA A 138 51.90 13.57 -33.57
C ALA A 138 53.43 13.78 -33.45
N GLU A 139 54.06 13.21 -32.43
CA GLU A 139 55.51 13.24 -32.26
C GLU A 139 56.24 12.56 -33.41
N ARG A 140 55.79 11.35 -33.80
CA ARG A 140 56.34 10.64 -34.97
C ARG A 140 56.21 11.48 -36.24
N HIS A 141 55.03 12.07 -36.47
CA HIS A 141 54.81 12.95 -37.61
C HIS A 141 55.72 14.18 -37.60
N ALA A 142 55.90 14.83 -36.43
CA ALA A 142 56.78 15.98 -36.29
C ALA A 142 58.26 15.63 -36.55
N VAL A 143 58.72 14.47 -36.08
CA VAL A 143 60.07 13.97 -36.35
C VAL A 143 60.28 13.74 -37.85
N ASP A 144 59.30 13.12 -38.52
CA ASP A 144 59.37 12.88 -39.96
C ASP A 144 59.33 14.18 -40.76
N GLU A 145 58.54 15.18 -40.35
CA GLU A 145 58.57 16.51 -40.96
C GLU A 145 59.94 17.20 -40.80
N ILE A 146 60.56 17.14 -39.62
CA ILE A 146 61.89 17.72 -39.39
C ILE A 146 62.93 17.04 -40.27
N ARG A 147 62.88 15.71 -40.37
CA ARG A 147 63.78 14.95 -41.25
C ARG A 147 63.60 15.33 -42.71
N ALA A 148 62.36 15.46 -43.18
CA ALA A 148 62.06 15.88 -44.54
C ALA A 148 62.57 17.30 -44.82
N LYS A 149 62.36 18.25 -43.90
CA LYS A 149 62.87 19.62 -44.00
C LYS A 149 64.40 19.67 -44.00
N ALA A 150 65.06 18.87 -43.17
CA ALA A 150 66.51 18.78 -43.13
C ALA A 150 67.08 18.19 -44.42
N ALA A 151 66.48 17.11 -44.94
CA ALA A 151 66.87 16.51 -46.21
C ALA A 151 66.70 17.50 -47.38
N ALA A 152 65.58 18.22 -47.42
CA ALA A 152 65.34 19.25 -48.44
C ALA A 152 66.34 20.40 -48.34
N ALA A 153 66.66 20.89 -47.13
CA ALA A 153 67.65 21.93 -46.93
C ALA A 153 69.07 21.49 -47.32
N ALA A 154 69.44 20.25 -46.98
CA ALA A 154 70.71 19.65 -47.37
C ALA A 154 70.82 19.49 -48.90
N ALA A 155 69.77 18.99 -49.56
CA ALA A 155 69.71 18.88 -51.01
C ALA A 155 69.83 20.24 -51.70
N ALA A 156 69.12 21.26 -51.21
CA ALA A 156 69.21 22.62 -51.73
C ALA A 156 70.62 23.22 -51.54
N ALA A 157 71.26 22.99 -50.40
CA ALA A 157 72.63 23.44 -50.15
C ALA A 157 73.64 22.74 -51.08
N ALA A 158 73.48 21.43 -51.29
CA ALA A 158 74.29 20.66 -52.23
C ALA A 158 74.10 21.15 -53.66
N GLU A 159 72.87 21.43 -54.09
CA GLU A 159 72.59 22.01 -55.42
C GLU A 159 73.32 23.34 -55.62
N ARG A 160 73.26 24.24 -54.63
CA ARG A 160 73.97 25.53 -54.71
C ARG A 160 75.49 25.35 -54.78
N LEU A 161 76.04 24.41 -54.01
CA LEU A 161 77.49 24.14 -54.03
C LEU A 161 77.93 23.56 -55.38
N ILE A 162 77.20 22.59 -55.91
CA ILE A 162 77.44 22.00 -57.24
C ILE A 162 77.41 23.10 -58.31
N ARG A 163 76.41 23.99 -58.26
CA ARG A 163 76.29 25.10 -59.20
C ARG A 163 77.44 26.11 -59.10
N ALA A 164 77.99 26.32 -57.90
CA ALA A 164 79.09 27.24 -57.68
C ALA A 164 80.45 26.69 -58.15
N GLU A 165 80.66 25.38 -58.02
CA GLU A 165 81.89 24.68 -58.41
C GLU A 165 81.87 24.17 -59.88
N MET A 166 80.75 24.34 -60.59
CA MET A 166 80.61 23.89 -61.98
C MET A 166 81.35 24.81 -62.95
N ASP A 167 82.45 24.30 -63.52
CA ASP A 167 83.17 24.89 -64.64
C ASP A 167 83.04 24.02 -65.92
N PRO A 168 83.40 24.54 -67.11
CA PRO A 168 83.26 23.79 -68.37
C PRO A 168 84.10 22.50 -68.44
N ALA A 169 85.16 22.37 -67.62
CA ALA A 169 86.01 21.18 -67.58
C ALA A 169 85.37 20.07 -66.72
N THR A 170 84.78 20.46 -65.60
CA THR A 170 84.06 19.60 -64.65
C THR A 170 82.78 19.08 -65.30
N ASP A 171 82.05 19.89 -66.05
CA ASP A 171 80.87 19.47 -66.81
C ASP A 171 81.20 18.37 -67.82
N ARG A 172 82.26 18.53 -68.63
CA ARG A 172 82.71 17.48 -69.55
C ARG A 172 83.11 16.20 -68.82
N ALA A 173 83.87 16.32 -67.73
CA ALA A 173 84.29 15.16 -66.93
C ALA A 173 83.12 14.42 -66.27
N VAL A 174 82.04 15.12 -65.90
CA VAL A 174 80.81 14.51 -65.40
C VAL A 174 80.09 13.79 -66.54
N VAL A 175 79.88 14.45 -67.70
CA VAL A 175 79.22 13.86 -68.87
C VAL A 175 79.93 12.59 -69.34
N ASP A 176 81.26 12.62 -69.46
CA ASP A 176 82.05 11.45 -69.87
C ASP A 176 81.91 10.29 -68.87
N ARG A 177 81.80 10.60 -67.57
CA ARG A 177 81.60 9.61 -66.50
C ARG A 177 80.19 9.01 -66.52
N THR A 178 79.15 9.81 -66.81
CA THR A 178 77.78 9.30 -66.99
C THR A 178 77.67 8.43 -68.23
N ILE A 179 78.29 8.83 -69.36
CA ILE A 179 78.35 8.02 -70.60
C ILE A 179 79.07 6.70 -70.33
N ALA A 180 80.20 6.73 -69.62
CA ALA A 180 80.91 5.52 -69.20
C ALA A 180 80.04 4.65 -68.28
N GLY A 181 79.33 5.23 -67.30
CA GLY A 181 78.45 4.50 -66.39
C GLY A 181 77.25 3.84 -67.09
N LEU A 182 76.68 4.47 -68.12
CA LEU A 182 75.62 3.87 -68.94
C LEU A 182 76.14 2.75 -69.84
N GLY A 183 77.36 2.88 -70.37
CA GLY A 183 78.06 1.83 -71.10
C GLY A 183 78.55 0.67 -70.23
N THR A 184 78.60 0.87 -68.91
CA THR A 184 78.95 -0.15 -67.91
C THR A 184 77.68 -0.63 -67.21
N THR A 185 76.68 -1.06 -67.99
CA THR A 185 75.53 -1.78 -67.44
C THR A 185 75.90 -3.26 -67.32
N HIS A 186 76.00 -3.72 -66.07
CA HIS A 186 76.12 -5.12 -65.71
C HIS A 186 74.76 -5.66 -65.27
#